data_AF-A0A816XMR5-F1
#
_entry.id   AF-A0A816XMR5-F1
#
_cell.length_a   1.000
_cell.length_b   1.000
_cell.length_c   1.000
_cell.angle_alpha   90.00
_cell.angle_beta   90.00
_cell.angle_gamma   90.00
#
_symmetry.space_group_name_H-M   'P 1'
#
loop_
_entity.id
_entity.type
_entity.pdbx_description
1 polymer ?
#
loop_
_entity_poly.entity_id
_entity_poly.type
_entity_poly.pdbx_seq_one_letter_code
_entity_poly.pdbx_strand_id
1 'polypeptide(L)'
;MHVLPDSFEMLSSQCLEENPWHKFPFSGFLAMLSSLITLFIDSMATSIYASNNADGVVPYGPVNGVTLPTKVDDSAQLLRYRVIAMVLELGIIVHSVVIGLSLGATNDICTIKSLITALCFHQMFEGIGLGGCILQAEYTKLSKFLMAFFFAITTPFGIALGIALSTIYRNNSHSALITVGLLNACSSGLLIYMALVDLLAADFMGPKLQGSVKMQIKCFVAALLGCGGMSIIAKWA
;
A
#
# COMPACT_ATOMS: atom_id res chain seq x y z
N MET A 1 6.27 3.33 -9.47
CA MET A 1 6.90 3.19 -10.80
C MET A 1 5.92 3.43 -11.95
N HIS A 2 4.67 2.96 -11.91
CA HIS A 2 3.68 3.22 -12.97
C HIS A 2 2.58 4.23 -12.55
N VAL A 3 1.96 4.04 -11.38
CA VAL A 3 0.82 4.87 -10.92
C VAL A 3 1.12 6.37 -10.79
N LEU A 4 2.28 6.71 -10.21
CA LEU A 4 2.62 8.12 -9.96
C LEU A 4 2.92 8.87 -11.27
N PRO A 5 3.71 8.33 -12.21
CA PRO A 5 3.81 8.86 -13.57
C PRO A 5 2.44 9.04 -14.26
N ASP A 6 1.55 8.04 -14.20
CA ASP A 6 0.21 8.15 -14.81
C ASP A 6 -0.58 9.34 -14.24
N SER A 7 -0.46 9.59 -12.93
CA SER A 7 -1.04 10.78 -12.31
C SER A 7 -0.47 12.07 -12.91
N PHE A 8 0.85 12.15 -13.09
CA PHE A 8 1.49 13.33 -13.68
C PHE A 8 1.03 13.53 -15.12
N GLU A 9 0.92 12.47 -15.92
CA GLU A 9 0.45 12.55 -17.31
C GLU A 9 -1.01 13.01 -17.40
N MET A 10 -1.88 12.47 -16.54
CA MET A 10 -3.30 12.84 -16.50
C MET A 10 -3.51 14.29 -16.05
N LEU A 11 -2.83 14.72 -14.99
CA LEU A 11 -2.99 16.08 -14.44
C LEU A 11 -2.22 17.15 -15.22
N SER A 12 -1.23 16.77 -16.03
CA SER A 12 -0.51 17.69 -16.94
C SER A 12 -1.03 17.62 -18.38
N SER A 13 -2.17 16.96 -18.60
CA SER A 13 -2.76 16.83 -19.93
C SER A 13 -3.10 18.19 -20.54
N GLN A 14 -2.89 18.32 -21.85
CA GLN A 14 -3.27 19.51 -22.62
C GLN A 14 -4.80 19.75 -22.64
N CYS A 15 -5.60 18.75 -22.27
CA CYS A 15 -7.03 18.91 -22.11
C CYS A 15 -7.41 19.69 -20.85
N LEU A 16 -6.49 19.94 -19.91
CA LEU A 16 -6.76 20.71 -18.69
C LEU A 16 -6.32 22.16 -18.83
N GLU A 17 -7.01 23.05 -18.12
CA GLU A 17 -6.66 24.47 -18.07
C GLU A 17 -5.25 24.69 -17.49
N GLU A 18 -4.53 25.66 -18.04
CA GLU A 18 -3.15 25.97 -17.63
C GLU A 18 -3.08 26.34 -16.13
N ASN A 19 -4.06 27.09 -15.63
CA ASN A 19 -4.24 27.34 -14.20
C ASN A 19 -5.40 26.49 -13.66
N PRO A 20 -5.25 25.78 -12.53
CA PRO A 20 -4.04 25.61 -11.72
C PRO A 20 -3.16 24.42 -12.15
N TRP A 21 -3.64 23.57 -13.08
CA TRP A 21 -3.14 22.21 -13.29
C TRP A 21 -1.69 22.15 -13.80
N HIS A 22 -1.27 23.11 -14.63
CA HIS A 22 0.08 23.13 -15.20
C HIS A 22 1.07 23.93 -14.36
N LYS A 23 0.58 24.72 -13.38
CA LYS A 23 1.43 25.57 -12.53
C LYS A 23 1.76 24.98 -11.17
N PHE A 24 0.93 24.07 -10.67
CA PHE A 24 1.12 23.45 -9.36
C PHE A 24 1.28 21.93 -9.50
N PRO A 25 2.30 21.32 -8.86
CA PRO A 25 2.56 19.88 -8.97
C PRO A 25 1.60 19.06 -8.09
N PHE A 26 0.32 19.01 -8.46
CA PHE A 26 -0.74 18.34 -7.69
C PHE A 26 -0.42 16.87 -7.41
N SER A 27 0.10 16.12 -8.39
CA SER A 27 0.44 14.70 -8.22
C SER A 27 1.46 14.49 -7.10
N GLY A 28 2.55 15.25 -7.11
CA GLY A 28 3.59 15.16 -6.07
C GLY A 28 3.10 15.62 -4.71
N PHE A 29 2.37 16.75 -4.66
CA PHE A 29 1.80 17.28 -3.43
C PHE A 29 0.85 16.27 -2.75
N LEU A 30 -0.09 15.70 -3.52
CA LEU A 30 -1.07 14.76 -2.99
C LEU A 30 -0.48 13.40 -2.64
N ALA A 31 0.53 12.94 -3.38
CA ALA A 31 1.27 11.75 -2.99
C ALA A 31 1.93 11.95 -1.60
N MET A 32 2.65 13.06 -1.39
CA MET A 32 3.24 13.35 -0.09
C MET A 32 2.19 13.51 1.01
N LEU A 33 1.12 14.26 0.74
CA LEU A 33 0.03 14.46 1.70
C LEU A 33 -0.60 13.12 2.09
N SER A 34 -0.84 12.23 1.12
CA SER A 34 -1.36 10.89 1.40
C SER A 34 -0.41 10.08 2.26
N SER A 35 0.90 10.08 1.99
CA SER A 35 1.88 9.39 2.84
C SER A 35 1.88 9.92 4.27
N LEU A 36 1.76 11.24 4.46
CA LEU A 36 1.70 11.87 5.79
C LEU A 36 0.41 11.52 6.54
N ILE A 37 -0.72 11.47 5.82
CA ILE A 37 -2.00 11.04 6.41
C ILE A 37 -1.91 9.56 6.81
N THR A 38 -1.33 8.69 5.98
CA THR A 38 -1.13 7.27 6.34
C THR A 38 -0.25 7.14 7.57
N LEU A 39 0.88 7.87 7.64
CA LEU A 39 1.73 7.94 8.83
C LEU A 39 0.97 8.40 10.07
N PHE A 40 0.14 9.43 9.93
CA PHE A 40 -0.66 9.94 11.03
C PHE A 40 -1.65 8.89 11.54
N ILE A 41 -2.34 8.18 10.64
CA ILE A 41 -3.27 7.10 10.99
C ILE A 41 -2.53 5.96 11.70
N ASP A 42 -1.40 5.50 11.14
CA ASP A 42 -0.60 4.41 11.72
C ASP A 42 -0.05 4.79 13.10
N SER A 43 0.47 6.01 13.25
CA SER A 43 0.96 6.55 14.52
C SER A 43 -0.16 6.68 15.56
N MET A 44 -1.33 7.19 15.17
CA MET A 44 -2.47 7.32 16.09
C MET A 44 -3.00 5.95 16.51
N ALA A 45 -3.16 5.01 15.57
CA ALA A 45 -3.57 3.65 15.86
C ALA A 45 -2.60 3.04 16.89
N THR A 46 -1.31 3.08 16.60
CA THR A 46 -0.27 2.58 17.51
C THR A 46 -0.35 3.23 18.89
N SER A 47 -0.52 4.55 18.97
CA SER A 47 -0.62 5.30 20.24
C SER A 47 -1.86 4.94 21.07
N ILE A 48 -3.05 4.91 20.46
CA ILE A 48 -4.30 4.57 21.15
C ILE A 48 -4.21 3.16 21.70
N TYR A 49 -3.64 2.24 20.91
CA TYR A 49 -3.46 0.86 21.30
C TYR A 49 -2.42 0.67 22.41
N ALA A 50 -1.32 1.42 22.39
CA ALA A 50 -0.34 1.42 23.47
C ALA A 50 -0.96 1.94 24.78
N SER A 51 -1.73 3.04 24.71
CA SER A 51 -2.40 3.63 25.88
C SER A 51 -3.41 2.67 26.53
N ASN A 52 -4.28 2.03 25.72
CA ASN A 52 -5.30 1.11 26.24
C ASN A 52 -4.72 -0.14 26.91
N ASN A 53 -3.48 -0.54 26.57
CA ASN A 53 -2.79 -1.65 27.22
C ASN A 53 -1.94 -1.21 28.43
N ALA A 54 -1.59 0.08 28.53
CA ALA A 54 -0.88 0.64 29.67
C ALA A 54 -1.79 0.83 30.90
N ASP A 55 -3.07 1.14 30.70
CA ASP A 55 -4.06 1.30 31.78
C ASP A 55 -4.42 -0.02 32.52
N GLY A 56 -3.90 -1.17 32.06
CA GLY A 56 -4.02 -2.46 32.74
C GLY A 56 -2.92 -2.76 33.77
N VAL A 57 -1.93 -1.88 33.94
CA VAL A 57 -0.80 -2.10 34.85
C VAL A 57 -1.11 -1.54 36.23
N VAL A 58 -1.59 -2.40 37.12
CA VAL A 58 -1.62 -2.12 38.57
C VAL A 58 -0.17 -1.93 39.04
N PRO A 59 0.18 -0.82 39.73
CA PRO A 59 1.55 -0.62 40.20
C PRO A 59 1.82 -1.58 41.36
N TYR A 60 2.50 -2.69 41.10
CA TYR A 60 3.04 -3.52 42.18
C TYR A 60 4.41 -2.98 42.59
N GLY A 61 4.60 -2.85 43.90
CA GLY A 61 5.74 -2.23 44.56
C GLY A 61 7.10 -2.89 44.30
N PRO A 62 8.16 -2.42 44.98
CA PRO A 62 9.54 -2.72 44.61
C PRO A 62 9.86 -4.19 44.87
N VAL A 63 10.13 -4.95 43.81
CA VAL A 63 10.65 -6.32 43.90
C VAL A 63 11.96 -6.40 43.10
N ASN A 64 12.97 -6.89 43.81
CA ASN A 64 14.34 -7.06 43.37
C ASN A 64 14.47 -7.88 42.07
N GLY A 65 15.17 -7.34 41.07
CA GLY A 65 16.10 -8.09 40.22
C GLY A 65 15.56 -9.20 39.32
N VAL A 66 14.26 -9.32 39.07
CA VAL A 66 13.72 -10.28 38.09
C VAL A 66 13.07 -9.52 36.94
N THR A 67 13.76 -9.48 35.80
CA THR A 67 13.17 -9.06 34.53
C THR A 67 12.07 -10.04 34.12
N LEU A 68 10.81 -9.65 34.33
CA LEU A 68 9.64 -10.24 33.68
C LEU A 68 9.03 -9.23 32.69
N PRO A 69 9.52 -9.13 31.43
CA PRO A 69 8.86 -8.34 30.39
C PRO A 69 8.27 -9.19 29.25
N THR A 70 8.09 -10.51 29.40
CA THR A 70 7.78 -11.37 28.24
C THR A 70 6.34 -11.30 27.73
N LYS A 71 5.32 -11.20 28.60
CA LYS A 71 3.91 -11.21 28.12
C LYS A 71 3.41 -9.89 27.55
N VAL A 72 3.97 -8.77 27.99
CA VAL A 72 3.55 -7.42 27.56
C VAL A 72 4.23 -7.03 26.23
N ASP A 73 5.46 -7.49 26.01
CA ASP A 73 6.19 -7.26 24.75
C ASP A 73 5.60 -8.08 23.59
N ASP A 74 5.29 -9.37 23.81
CA ASP A 74 4.69 -10.23 22.78
C ASP A 74 3.30 -9.75 22.33
N SER A 75 2.46 -9.27 23.26
CA SER A 75 1.12 -8.78 22.91
C SER A 75 1.17 -7.45 22.15
N ALA A 76 2.09 -6.56 22.51
CA ALA A 76 2.32 -5.30 21.82
C ALA A 76 2.89 -5.52 20.40
N GLN A 77 3.81 -6.47 20.23
CA GLN A 77 4.35 -6.83 18.90
C GLN A 77 3.28 -7.46 17.99
N LEU A 78 2.48 -8.38 18.53
CA LEU A 78 1.41 -9.03 17.75
C LEU A 78 0.36 -8.00 17.31
N LEU A 79 0.04 -7.03 18.17
CA LEU A 79 -0.84 -5.92 17.84
C LEU A 79 -0.26 -5.03 16.74
N ARG A 80 1.04 -4.73 16.79
CA ARG A 80 1.73 -3.99 15.72
C ARG A 80 1.63 -4.72 14.38
N TYR A 81 1.84 -6.05 14.35
CA TYR A 81 1.65 -6.83 13.12
C TYR A 81 0.20 -6.78 12.60
N ARG A 82 -0.78 -6.74 13.50
CA ARG A 82 -2.20 -6.58 13.11
C ARG A 82 -2.49 -5.21 12.51
N VAL A 83 -1.99 -4.13 13.12
CA VAL A 83 -2.15 -2.78 12.56
C VAL A 83 -1.50 -2.70 11.18
N ILE A 84 -0.25 -3.13 11.05
CA ILE A 84 0.47 -3.19 9.77
C ILE A 84 -0.32 -4.00 8.73
N ALA A 85 -0.83 -5.18 9.09
CA ALA A 85 -1.59 -6.02 8.16
C ALA A 85 -2.91 -5.35 7.71
N MET A 86 -3.63 -4.65 8.60
CA MET A 86 -4.85 -3.91 8.25
C MET A 86 -4.57 -2.70 7.37
N VAL A 87 -3.55 -1.90 7.71
CA VAL A 87 -3.18 -0.73 6.90
C VAL A 87 -2.71 -1.21 5.51
N LEU A 88 -1.93 -2.31 5.46
CA LEU A 88 -1.50 -2.97 4.21
C LEU A 88 -2.67 -3.40 3.35
N GLU A 89 -3.64 -4.10 3.93
CA GLU A 89 -4.83 -4.52 3.22
C GLU A 89 -5.63 -3.33 2.70
N LEU A 90 -5.88 -2.30 3.52
CA LEU A 90 -6.57 -1.08 3.10
C LEU A 90 -5.85 -0.42 1.92
N GLY A 91 -4.53 -0.35 1.98
CA GLY A 91 -3.70 0.21 0.93
C GLY A 91 -3.80 -0.56 -0.38
N ILE A 92 -3.73 -1.88 -0.31
CA ILE A 92 -3.89 -2.76 -1.47
C ILE A 92 -5.31 -2.63 -2.04
N ILE A 93 -6.35 -2.53 -1.21
CA ILE A 93 -7.73 -2.34 -1.69
C ILE A 93 -7.84 -1.04 -2.48
N VAL A 94 -7.42 0.08 -1.91
CA VAL A 94 -7.49 1.39 -2.58
C VAL A 94 -6.70 1.35 -3.89
N HIS A 95 -5.49 0.81 -3.86
CA HIS A 95 -4.64 0.69 -5.04
C HIS A 95 -5.27 -0.20 -6.13
N SER A 96 -5.79 -1.36 -5.75
CA SER A 96 -6.40 -2.34 -6.65
C SER A 96 -7.64 -1.77 -7.36
N VAL A 97 -8.47 -0.98 -6.64
CA VAL A 97 -9.62 -0.30 -7.28
C VAL A 97 -9.13 0.70 -8.32
N VAL A 98 -8.12 1.50 -7.99
CA VAL A 98 -7.62 2.57 -8.86
C VAL A 98 -6.95 2.00 -10.12
N ILE A 99 -6.15 0.94 -10.00
CA ILE A 99 -5.60 0.25 -11.17
C ILE A 99 -6.73 -0.39 -11.99
N GLY A 100 -7.65 -1.09 -11.34
CA GLY A 100 -8.78 -1.73 -12.03
C GLY A 100 -9.61 -0.71 -12.81
N LEU A 101 -9.89 0.44 -12.22
CA LEU A 101 -10.60 1.55 -12.86
C LEU A 101 -9.86 2.02 -14.12
N SER A 102 -8.54 2.23 -14.02
CA SER A 102 -7.70 2.68 -15.14
C SER A 102 -7.65 1.65 -16.28
N LEU A 103 -7.50 0.37 -15.94
CA LEU A 103 -7.54 -0.72 -16.92
C LEU A 103 -8.92 -0.83 -17.59
N GLY A 104 -10.01 -0.79 -16.82
CA GLY A 104 -11.37 -0.87 -17.35
C GLY A 104 -11.79 0.32 -18.20
N ALA A 105 -11.16 1.48 -18.01
CA ALA A 105 -11.37 2.67 -18.83
C ALA A 105 -10.53 2.68 -20.13
N THR A 106 -9.55 1.78 -20.25
CA THR A 106 -8.69 1.70 -21.43
C THR A 106 -9.43 1.03 -22.60
N ASN A 107 -9.34 1.61 -23.79
CA ASN A 107 -9.96 1.08 -25.02
C ASN A 107 -8.94 0.47 -26.01
N ASP A 108 -7.63 0.60 -25.74
CA ASP A 108 -6.60 0.02 -26.60
C ASP A 108 -6.31 -1.44 -26.25
N ILE A 109 -6.54 -2.33 -27.20
CA ILE A 109 -6.41 -3.79 -27.00
C ILE A 109 -4.96 -4.18 -26.73
N CYS A 110 -3.97 -3.49 -27.32
CA CYS A 110 -2.56 -3.81 -27.12
C CYS A 110 -2.15 -3.46 -25.68
N THR A 111 -2.52 -2.27 -25.20
CA THR A 111 -2.32 -1.82 -23.83
C THR A 111 -3.06 -2.73 -22.83
N ILE A 112 -4.31 -3.10 -23.09
CA ILE A 112 -5.07 -4.02 -22.20
C ILE A 112 -4.35 -5.36 -22.05
N LYS A 113 -3.89 -5.97 -23.15
CA LYS A 113 -3.19 -7.27 -23.10
C LYS A 113 -1.88 -7.17 -22.33
N SER A 114 -1.13 -6.09 -22.53
CA SER A 114 0.12 -5.86 -21.81
C SER A 114 -0.12 -5.66 -20.32
N LEU A 115 -1.05 -4.75 -19.97
CA LEU A 115 -1.43 -4.44 -18.60
C LEU A 115 -1.96 -5.65 -17.84
N ILE A 116 -2.83 -6.48 -18.43
CA ILE A 116 -3.32 -7.70 -17.78
C ILE A 116 -2.15 -8.64 -17.46
N THR A 117 -1.22 -8.82 -18.41
CA THR A 117 -0.04 -9.67 -18.20
C THR A 117 0.83 -9.12 -17.05
N ALA A 118 1.12 -7.82 -17.07
CA ALA A 118 1.87 -7.15 -16.02
C ALA A 118 1.18 -7.26 -14.65
N LEU A 119 -0.15 -7.09 -14.61
CA LEU A 119 -0.95 -7.16 -13.39
C LEU A 119 -1.00 -8.56 -12.81
N CYS A 120 -1.01 -9.63 -13.62
CA CYS A 120 -0.93 -10.99 -13.09
C CYS A 120 0.36 -11.20 -12.27
N PHE A 121 1.50 -10.74 -12.77
CA PHE A 121 2.77 -10.84 -12.05
C PHE A 121 2.80 -9.89 -10.83
N HIS A 122 2.29 -8.67 -10.98
CA HIS A 122 2.20 -7.69 -9.90
C HIS A 122 1.37 -8.23 -8.72
N GLN A 123 0.14 -8.65 -9.02
CA GLN A 123 -0.81 -9.18 -8.04
C GLN A 123 -0.27 -10.44 -7.37
N MET A 124 0.51 -11.26 -8.07
CA MET A 124 1.17 -12.42 -7.47
C MET A 124 2.15 -12.00 -6.36
N PHE A 125 3.00 -11.00 -6.60
CA PHE A 125 3.97 -10.54 -5.61
C PHE A 125 3.30 -9.79 -4.44
N GLU A 126 2.30 -8.95 -4.71
CA GLU A 126 1.51 -8.30 -3.66
C GLU A 126 0.77 -9.33 -2.79
N GLY A 127 0.20 -10.37 -3.40
CA GLY A 127 -0.49 -11.45 -2.68
C GLY A 127 0.45 -12.26 -1.77
N ILE A 128 1.69 -12.51 -2.21
CA ILE A 128 2.71 -13.16 -1.36
C ILE A 128 3.07 -12.26 -0.17
N GLY A 129 3.24 -10.95 -0.40
CA GLY A 129 3.54 -9.98 0.65
C GLY A 129 2.43 -9.90 1.69
N LEU A 130 1.18 -9.68 1.25
CA LEU A 130 0.00 -9.64 2.12
C LEU A 130 -0.19 -10.96 2.87
N GLY A 131 -0.01 -12.11 2.21
CA GLY A 131 -0.07 -13.42 2.84
C GLY A 131 0.93 -13.57 3.99
N GLY A 132 2.15 -13.03 3.83
CA GLY A 132 3.15 -12.98 4.90
C GLY A 132 2.68 -12.19 6.12
N CYS A 133 2.11 -11.00 5.92
CA CYS A 133 1.59 -10.16 7.01
C CYS A 133 0.37 -10.81 7.71
N ILE A 134 -0.54 -11.42 6.95
CA ILE A 134 -1.71 -12.14 7.49
C ILE A 134 -1.29 -13.32 8.36
N LEU A 135 -0.23 -14.03 7.97
CA LEU A 135 0.31 -15.14 8.75
C LEU A 135 0.94 -14.68 10.06
N GLN A 136 1.65 -13.53 10.05
CA GLN A 136 2.28 -12.95 11.24
C GLN A 136 1.28 -12.34 12.23
N ALA A 137 0.14 -11.83 11.74
CA ALA A 137 -0.87 -11.16 12.57
C ALA A 137 -1.75 -12.12 13.42
N GLU A 138 -1.56 -13.43 13.28
CA GLU A 138 -2.29 -14.50 13.98
C GLU A 138 -3.82 -14.32 14.00
N TYR A 139 -4.38 -13.86 12.87
CA TYR A 139 -5.81 -13.64 12.75
C TYR A 139 -6.64 -14.93 12.79
N THR A 140 -7.92 -14.77 13.16
CA THR A 140 -8.91 -15.86 13.05
C THR A 140 -9.05 -16.34 11.61
N LYS A 141 -9.46 -17.59 11.40
CA LYS A 141 -9.64 -18.15 10.04
C LYS A 141 -10.61 -17.31 9.19
N LEU A 142 -11.66 -16.75 9.81
CA LEU A 142 -12.61 -15.88 9.14
C LEU A 142 -11.96 -14.58 8.67
N SER A 143 -11.20 -13.91 9.55
CA SER A 143 -10.47 -12.70 9.18
C SER A 143 -9.49 -12.98 8.03
N LYS A 144 -8.67 -14.04 8.13
CA LYS A 144 -7.75 -14.44 7.05
C LYS A 144 -8.47 -14.66 5.71
N PHE A 145 -9.63 -15.33 5.76
CA PHE A 145 -10.46 -15.56 4.58
C PHE A 145 -11.02 -14.26 4.01
N LEU A 146 -11.57 -13.38 4.86
CA LEU A 146 -12.10 -12.08 4.45
C LEU A 146 -11.03 -11.22 3.79
N MET A 147 -9.82 -11.20 4.36
CA MET A 147 -8.72 -10.42 3.79
C MET A 147 -8.30 -10.93 2.41
N ALA A 148 -8.17 -12.27 2.27
CA ALA A 148 -7.89 -12.88 0.98
C ALA A 148 -9.03 -12.67 -0.03
N PHE A 149 -10.28 -12.68 0.43
CA PHE A 149 -11.45 -12.41 -0.40
C PHE A 149 -11.45 -10.98 -0.94
N PHE A 150 -11.23 -9.98 -0.08
CA PHE A 150 -11.15 -8.58 -0.52
C PHE A 150 -9.99 -8.36 -1.48
N PHE A 151 -8.82 -8.93 -1.19
CA PHE A 151 -7.68 -8.90 -2.12
C PHE A 151 -8.05 -9.43 -3.52
N ALA A 152 -8.80 -10.54 -3.61
CA ALA A 152 -9.15 -11.16 -4.88
C ALA A 152 -10.24 -10.41 -5.67
N ILE A 153 -11.25 -9.86 -4.98
CA ILE A 153 -12.43 -9.25 -5.65
C ILE A 153 -12.22 -7.79 -6.04
N THR A 154 -11.29 -7.09 -5.39
CA THR A 154 -11.18 -5.63 -5.53
C THR A 154 -10.71 -5.20 -6.93
N THR A 155 -9.73 -5.87 -7.52
CA THR A 155 -9.26 -5.55 -8.88
C THR A 155 -10.35 -5.83 -9.93
N PRO A 156 -11.01 -7.01 -9.97
CA PRO A 156 -12.16 -7.24 -10.85
C PRO A 156 -13.29 -6.23 -10.67
N PHE A 157 -13.59 -5.85 -9.42
CA PHE A 157 -14.57 -4.81 -9.12
C PHE A 157 -14.15 -3.45 -9.72
N GLY A 158 -12.89 -3.06 -9.55
CA GLY A 158 -12.33 -1.84 -10.15
C GLY A 158 -12.43 -1.85 -11.68
N ILE A 159 -12.14 -2.99 -12.33
CA ILE A 159 -12.27 -3.16 -13.79
C ILE A 159 -13.72 -2.99 -14.22
N ALA A 160 -14.66 -3.66 -13.55
CA ALA A 160 -16.08 -3.54 -13.86
C ALA A 160 -16.58 -2.10 -13.69
N LEU A 161 -16.13 -1.42 -12.63
CA LEU A 161 -16.41 -0.01 -12.40
C LEU A 161 -15.80 0.90 -13.49
N GLY A 162 -14.58 0.62 -13.92
CA GLY A 162 -13.89 1.33 -15.02
C GLY A 162 -14.62 1.19 -16.35
N ILE A 163 -15.08 -0.02 -16.68
CA ILE A 163 -15.90 -0.28 -17.87
C ILE A 163 -17.24 0.45 -17.76
N ALA A 164 -17.90 0.40 -16.59
CA ALA A 164 -19.17 1.10 -16.39
C ALA A 164 -18.99 2.61 -16.57
N LEU A 165 -17.94 3.20 -15.99
CA LEU A 165 -17.67 4.62 -16.10
C LEU A 165 -17.19 5.03 -17.49
N SER A 166 -16.49 4.18 -18.23
CA SER A 166 -16.05 4.51 -19.59
C SER A 166 -17.20 4.62 -20.60
N THR A 167 -18.36 4.04 -20.29
CA THR A 167 -19.58 4.26 -21.09
C THR A 167 -20.18 5.66 -20.89
N ILE A 168 -19.87 6.33 -19.77
CA ILE A 168 -20.43 7.63 -19.38
C ILE A 168 -19.40 8.76 -19.55
N TYR A 169 -18.12 8.49 -19.27
CA TYR A 169 -17.01 9.42 -19.39
C TYR A 169 -16.22 9.13 -20.67
N ARG A 170 -16.08 10.12 -21.56
CA ARG A 170 -15.05 10.06 -22.60
C ARG A 170 -13.67 10.06 -21.95
N ASN A 171 -12.74 9.25 -22.44
CA ASN A 171 -11.38 9.08 -21.90
C ASN A 171 -10.55 10.37 -21.76
N ASN A 172 -10.96 11.48 -22.41
CA ASN A 172 -10.37 12.82 -22.31
C ASN A 172 -11.32 13.88 -21.72
N SER A 173 -12.38 13.47 -21.03
CA SER A 173 -13.20 14.41 -20.27
C SER A 173 -12.37 15.01 -19.13
N HIS A 174 -12.46 16.32 -18.91
CA HIS A 174 -11.71 17.00 -17.85
C HIS A 174 -11.92 16.32 -16.50
N SER A 175 -13.16 15.93 -16.20
CA SER A 175 -13.53 15.27 -14.96
C SER A 175 -12.90 13.86 -14.80
N ALA A 176 -12.70 13.12 -15.89
CA ALA A 176 -12.04 11.81 -15.84
C ALA A 176 -10.55 11.95 -15.53
N LEU A 177 -9.86 12.83 -16.27
CA LEU A 177 -8.44 13.12 -16.07
C LEU A 177 -8.15 13.62 -14.66
N ILE A 178 -8.96 14.56 -14.17
CA ILE A 178 -8.81 15.09 -12.80
C ILE A 178 -9.07 13.98 -11.78
N THR A 179 -10.19 13.26 -11.86
CA THR A 179 -10.55 12.28 -10.83
C THR A 179 -9.54 11.14 -10.77
N VAL A 180 -9.20 10.52 -11.91
CA VAL A 180 -8.26 9.40 -11.95
C VAL A 180 -6.84 9.88 -11.63
N GLY A 181 -6.43 11.05 -12.11
CA GLY A 181 -5.13 11.64 -11.80
C GLY A 181 -4.94 11.91 -10.30
N LEU A 182 -5.95 12.46 -9.62
CA LEU A 182 -5.92 12.70 -8.18
C LEU A 182 -5.92 11.37 -7.39
N LEU A 183 -6.74 10.40 -7.79
CA LEU A 183 -6.79 9.08 -7.15
C LEU A 183 -5.46 8.33 -7.30
N ASN A 184 -4.83 8.39 -8.48
CA ASN A 184 -3.50 7.83 -8.73
C ASN A 184 -2.42 8.51 -7.86
N ALA A 185 -2.49 9.84 -7.67
CA ALA A 185 -1.56 10.56 -6.80
C ALA A 185 -1.66 10.09 -5.34
N CYS A 186 -2.88 10.07 -4.79
CA CYS A 186 -3.14 9.63 -3.42
C CYS A 186 -2.74 8.16 -3.23
N SER A 187 -3.18 7.27 -4.14
CA SER A 187 -2.84 5.84 -4.09
C SER A 187 -1.33 5.62 -4.13
N SER A 188 -0.60 6.35 -4.98
CA SER A 188 0.87 6.27 -5.04
C SER A 188 1.54 6.68 -3.72
N GLY A 189 1.09 7.78 -3.12
CA GLY A 189 1.60 8.25 -1.83
C GLY A 189 1.38 7.24 -0.71
N LEU A 190 0.18 6.68 -0.64
CA LEU A 190 -0.14 5.62 0.29
C LEU A 190 0.80 4.42 0.09
N LEU A 191 0.93 3.89 -1.13
CA LEU A 191 1.77 2.71 -1.40
C LEU A 191 3.26 2.93 -1.12
N ILE A 192 3.77 4.14 -1.36
CA ILE A 192 5.15 4.49 -1.00
C ILE A 192 5.35 4.36 0.52
N TYR A 193 4.39 4.85 1.31
CA TYR A 193 4.42 4.68 2.77
C TYR A 193 4.38 3.20 3.14
N MET A 194 3.43 2.43 2.57
CA MET A 194 3.29 1.00 2.85
C MET A 194 4.57 0.21 2.56
N ALA A 195 5.19 0.47 1.40
CA ALA A 195 6.38 -0.26 0.99
C ALA A 195 7.59 0.09 1.86
N LEU A 196 7.84 1.38 2.11
CA LEU A 196 9.03 1.82 2.82
C LEU A 196 8.91 1.67 4.33
N VAL A 197 7.77 2.01 4.91
CA VAL A 197 7.57 2.07 6.37
C VAL A 197 6.98 0.77 6.88
N ASP A 198 5.82 0.37 6.36
CA ASP A 198 5.07 -0.76 6.93
C ASP A 198 5.68 -2.12 6.62
N LEU A 199 6.38 -2.25 5.48
CA LEU A 199 7.07 -3.47 5.08
C LEU A 199 8.58 -3.39 5.30
N LEU A 200 9.29 -2.58 4.52
CA LEU A 200 10.76 -2.60 4.53
C LEU A 200 11.35 -2.14 5.85
N ALA A 201 10.90 -1.01 6.41
CA ALA A 201 11.44 -0.55 7.69
C ALA A 201 11.09 -1.52 8.84
N ALA A 202 9.86 -2.07 8.86
CA ALA A 202 9.47 -3.07 9.85
C ALA A 202 10.38 -4.31 9.83
N ASP A 203 10.68 -4.86 8.65
CA ASP A 203 11.54 -6.04 8.52
C ASP A 203 13.02 -5.72 8.77
N PHE A 204 13.54 -4.64 8.20
CA PHE A 204 14.96 -4.29 8.30
C PHE A 204 15.36 -3.80 9.69
N MET A 205 14.46 -3.12 10.40
CA MET A 205 14.72 -2.66 11.77
C MET A 205 14.40 -3.72 12.83
N GLY A 206 13.92 -4.89 12.41
CA GLY A 206 13.68 -6.03 13.30
C GLY A 206 14.97 -6.63 13.87
N PRO A 207 14.93 -7.21 15.09
CA PRO A 207 16.11 -7.72 15.79
C PRO A 207 16.85 -8.81 15.01
N LYS A 208 16.14 -9.60 14.19
CA LYS A 208 16.71 -10.67 13.37
C LYS A 208 17.65 -10.15 12.27
N LEU A 209 17.28 -9.06 11.59
CA LEU A 209 18.11 -8.47 10.53
C LEU A 209 19.20 -7.57 11.12
N GLN A 210 18.86 -6.77 12.15
CA GLN A 210 19.83 -5.91 12.84
C GLN A 210 20.95 -6.72 13.53
N GLY A 211 20.67 -7.96 13.95
CA GLY A 211 21.68 -8.85 14.52
C GLY A 211 22.66 -9.46 13.52
N SER A 212 22.48 -9.28 12.21
CA SER A 212 23.36 -9.87 11.19
C SER A 212 23.46 -9.04 9.91
N VAL A 213 24.56 -8.29 9.77
CA VAL A 213 24.88 -7.50 8.57
C VAL A 213 24.85 -8.34 7.30
N LYS A 214 25.30 -9.61 7.37
CA LYS A 214 25.28 -10.52 6.21
C LYS A 214 23.84 -10.82 5.74
N MET A 215 22.90 -11.00 6.67
CA MET A 215 21.49 -11.19 6.33
C MET A 215 20.88 -9.90 5.80
N GLN A 216 21.18 -8.76 6.43
CA GLN A 216 20.71 -7.45 6.01
C GLN A 216 21.12 -7.13 4.56
N ILE A 217 22.38 -7.37 4.19
CA ILE A 217 22.85 -7.18 2.80
C ILE A 217 22.10 -8.10 1.83
N LYS A 218 21.89 -9.38 2.18
CA LYS A 218 21.14 -10.31 1.33
C LYS A 218 19.70 -9.86 1.10
N CYS A 219 19.01 -9.44 2.16
CA CYS A 219 17.65 -8.92 2.08
C CYS A 219 17.61 -7.61 1.26
N PHE A 220 18.62 -6.74 1.41
CA PHE A 220 18.70 -5.50 0.64
C PHE A 220 18.89 -5.76 -0.86
N VAL A 221 19.78 -6.69 -1.22
CA VAL A 221 19.95 -7.12 -2.62
C VAL A 221 18.66 -7.73 -3.16
N ALA A 222 17.95 -8.55 -2.37
CA ALA A 222 16.66 -9.10 -2.79
C ALA A 222 15.60 -8.01 -3.01
N ALA A 223 15.54 -6.99 -2.14
CA ALA A 223 14.65 -5.85 -2.29
C ALA A 223 14.96 -5.04 -3.55
N LEU A 224 16.24 -4.81 -3.85
CA LEU A 224 16.67 -4.15 -5.09
C LEU A 224 16.33 -4.97 -6.35
N LEU A 225 16.49 -6.29 -6.29
CA LEU A 225 16.08 -7.18 -7.39
C LEU A 225 14.56 -7.14 -7.60
N GLY A 226 13.77 -7.11 -6.53
CA GLY A 226 12.33 -6.90 -6.59
C GLY A 226 11.98 -5.56 -7.25
N CYS A 227 12.57 -4.46 -6.80
CA CYS A 227 12.38 -3.14 -7.38
C CYS A 227 12.75 -3.10 -8.87
N GLY A 228 13.89 -3.70 -9.24
CA GLY A 228 14.33 -3.83 -10.63
C GLY A 228 13.35 -4.65 -11.47
N GLY A 229 12.90 -5.80 -10.97
CA GLY A 229 11.90 -6.65 -11.63
C GLY A 229 10.59 -5.91 -11.89
N MET A 230 10.06 -5.21 -10.88
CA MET A 230 8.83 -4.41 -11.01
C MET A 230 9.00 -3.23 -11.97
N SER A 231 10.20 -2.66 -12.07
CA SER A 231 10.52 -1.60 -13.03
C SER A 231 10.54 -2.11 -14.48
N ILE A 232 11.06 -3.32 -14.71
CA ILE A 232 11.04 -3.95 -16.05
C ILE A 232 9.60 -4.27 -16.46
N ILE A 233 8.80 -4.83 -15.55
CA ILE A 233 7.37 -5.10 -15.79
C ILE A 233 6.65 -3.79 -16.14
N ALA A 234 6.88 -2.71 -15.39
CA ALA A 234 6.27 -1.41 -15.64
C ALA A 234 6.67 -0.78 -16.98
N LYS A 235 7.86 -1.07 -17.51
CA LYS A 235 8.27 -0.60 -18.84
C LYS A 235 7.55 -1.34 -19.97
N TRP A 236 7.16 -2.59 -19.71
CA TRP A 236 6.53 -3.46 -20.70
C TRP A 236 5.00 -3.31 -20.71
N ALA A 237 4.44 -3.03 -19.54
CA ALA A 237 3.03 -2.70 -19.30
C ALA A 237 2.59 -1.44 -20.07
#